data_AF-A0A7K4F9I9-F1
#
_entry.id   AF-A0A7K4F9I9-F1
#
_cell.length_a   1.000
_cell.length_b   1.000
_cell.length_c   1.000
_cell.angle_alpha   90.00
_cell.angle_beta   90.00
_cell.angle_gamma   90.00
#
_symmetry.space_group_name_H-M   'P 1'
#
loop_
_entity.id
_entity.type
_entity.pdbx_description
1 polymer ?
#
loop_
_entity_poly.entity_id
_entity_poly.type
_entity_poly.pdbx_seq_one_letter_code
_entity_poly.pdbx_strand_id
1 'polypeptide(L)'
;EVEMIPEIDENISLEKWESLVELWKKKIIKQALPQVVDSHSLDHVLEQYYLNTDTPTIDYIYSLSALGAKDPNELQPILEATTMDELIKRVEELLVV
;
A
#
# COMPACT_ATOMS: atom_id res chain seq x y z
N GLU A 1 21.69 14.94 -8.74
CA GLU A 1 20.36 15.01 -9.36
C GLU A 1 19.35 14.44 -8.40
N VAL A 2 18.16 15.04 -8.29
CA VAL A 2 17.02 14.40 -7.63
C VAL A 2 16.37 13.57 -8.71
N GLU A 3 16.46 12.25 -8.64
CA GLU A 3 15.75 11.37 -9.57
C GLU A 3 14.25 11.58 -9.36
N MET A 4 13.55 11.96 -10.43
CA MET A 4 12.10 12.09 -10.41
C MET A 4 11.50 10.68 -10.37
N ILE A 5 10.47 10.49 -9.54
CA ILE A 5 9.72 9.24 -9.52
C ILE A 5 9.16 9.02 -10.94
N PRO A 6 9.31 7.82 -11.51
CA PRO A 6 8.74 7.50 -12.81
C PRO A 6 7.22 7.74 -12.81
N GLU A 7 6.74 8.45 -13.81
CA GLU A 7 5.30 8.66 -14.03
C GLU A 7 4.70 7.38 -14.63
N ILE A 8 3.97 6.62 -13.81
CA ILE A 8 3.17 5.48 -14.27
C ILE A 8 1.84 6.05 -14.77
N ASP A 9 1.54 5.92 -16.06
CA ASP A 9 0.28 6.44 -16.65
C ASP A 9 -0.88 5.43 -16.55
N GLU A 10 -0.60 4.23 -16.04
CA GLU A 10 -1.56 3.13 -15.92
C GLU A 10 -2.46 3.30 -14.69
N ASN A 11 -3.74 2.94 -14.81
CA ASN A 11 -4.65 2.88 -13.68
C ASN A 11 -4.63 1.50 -13.03
N ILE A 12 -4.72 1.45 -11.71
CA ILE A 12 -4.92 0.21 -10.96
C ILE A 12 -6.39 -0.21 -11.05
N SER A 13 -6.64 -1.51 -11.25
CA SER A 13 -8.00 -2.05 -11.17
C SER A 13 -8.47 -2.12 -9.72
N LEU A 14 -9.77 -1.94 -9.50
CA LEU A 14 -10.38 -2.02 -8.17
C LEU A 14 -10.05 -3.37 -7.48
N GLU A 15 -10.12 -4.47 -8.23
CA GLU A 15 -9.79 -5.82 -7.71
C GLU A 15 -8.34 -5.91 -7.18
N LYS A 16 -7.36 -5.34 -7.90
CA LYS A 16 -5.97 -5.33 -7.45
C LYS A 16 -5.81 -4.42 -6.22
N TRP A 17 -6.48 -3.28 -6.21
CA TRP A 17 -6.48 -2.36 -5.06
C TRP A 17 -7.04 -3.01 -3.79
N GLU A 18 -8.23 -3.61 -3.87
CA GLU A 18 -8.87 -4.31 -2.75
C GLU A 18 -7.96 -5.43 -2.22
N SER A 19 -7.29 -6.16 -3.12
CA SER A 19 -6.32 -7.19 -2.75
C SER A 19 -5.14 -6.62 -1.94
N LEU A 20 -4.59 -5.47 -2.33
CA LEU A 20 -3.53 -4.80 -1.59
C LEU A 20 -4.00 -4.33 -0.20
N VAL A 21 -5.20 -3.77 -0.11
CA VAL A 21 -5.80 -3.34 1.16
C VAL A 21 -5.96 -4.52 2.12
N GLU A 22 -6.44 -5.67 1.62
CA GLU A 22 -6.58 -6.88 2.43
C GLU A 22 -5.23 -7.44 2.91
N LEU A 23 -4.19 -7.39 2.06
CA LEU A 23 -2.83 -7.74 2.47
C LEU A 23 -2.31 -6.81 3.57
N TRP A 24 -2.53 -5.51 3.42
CA TRP A 24 -2.16 -4.51 4.42
C TRP A 24 -2.86 -4.79 5.76
N LYS A 25 -4.18 -5.00 5.75
CA LYS A 25 -4.92 -5.32 6.99
C LYS A 25 -4.34 -6.55 7.69
N LYS A 26 -4.09 -7.63 6.95
CA LYS A 26 -3.48 -8.86 7.48
C LYS A 26 -2.11 -8.60 8.09
N LYS A 27 -1.26 -7.82 7.41
CA LYS A 27 0.07 -7.43 7.91
C LYS A 27 -0.03 -6.67 9.22
N ILE A 28 -0.87 -5.63 9.29
CA ILE A 28 -0.99 -4.80 10.50
C ILE A 28 -1.51 -5.62 11.67
N ILE A 29 -2.54 -6.46 11.47
CA ILE A 29 -3.06 -7.35 12.53
C ILE A 29 -1.96 -8.27 13.05
N LYS A 30 -1.19 -8.90 12.16
CA LYS A 30 -0.09 -9.79 12.53
C LYS A 30 1.02 -9.07 13.31
N GLN A 31 1.31 -7.83 12.94
CA GLN A 31 2.36 -7.02 13.59
C GLN A 31 1.94 -6.42 14.92
N ALA A 32 0.65 -6.16 15.10
CA ALA A 32 0.13 -5.60 16.34
C ALA A 32 0.09 -6.61 17.50
N LEU A 33 0.31 -7.90 17.23
CA LEU A 33 0.33 -8.94 18.27
C LEU A 33 1.34 -8.62 19.39
N PRO A 34 0.95 -8.80 20.67
CA PRO A 34 -0.26 -9.48 21.15
C PRO A 34 -1.53 -8.61 21.21
N GLN A 35 -1.48 -7.34 20.80
CA GLN A 35 -2.68 -6.50 20.78
C GLN A 35 -3.64 -6.97 19.69
N VAL A 36 -4.91 -7.11 20.07
CA VAL A 36 -5.99 -7.48 19.12
C VAL A 36 -6.40 -6.20 18.40
N VAL A 37 -5.98 -6.07 17.15
CA VAL A 37 -6.47 -5.02 16.24
C VAL A 37 -7.64 -5.58 15.47
N ASP A 38 -8.80 -4.92 15.61
CA ASP A 38 -10.00 -5.27 14.87
C ASP A 38 -9.96 -4.67 13.46
N SER A 39 -10.51 -5.39 12.47
CA SER A 39 -10.58 -4.92 11.08
C SER A 39 -11.27 -3.56 10.97
N HIS A 40 -12.31 -3.31 11.77
CA HIS A 40 -13.05 -2.05 11.73
C HIS A 40 -12.18 -0.85 12.14
N SER A 41 -11.21 -1.06 13.04
CA SER A 41 -10.26 -0.02 13.41
C SER A 41 -9.31 0.32 12.25
N LEU A 42 -8.97 -0.68 11.43
CA LEU A 42 -8.14 -0.50 10.24
C LEU A 42 -8.91 0.18 9.11
N ASP A 43 -10.20 -0.11 8.96
CA ASP A 43 -11.08 0.61 8.02
C ASP A 43 -11.10 2.11 8.34
N HIS A 44 -11.20 2.49 9.61
CA HIS A 44 -11.09 3.90 10.00
C HIS A 44 -9.74 4.54 9.65
N VAL A 45 -8.63 3.81 9.77
CA VAL A 45 -7.33 4.30 9.33
C VAL A 45 -7.37 4.57 7.82
N LEU A 46 -7.86 3.61 7.02
CA LEU A 46 -7.97 3.79 5.57
C LEU A 46 -8.86 4.99 5.22
N GLU A 47 -9.98 5.20 5.92
CA GLU A 47 -10.83 6.38 5.76
C GLU A 47 -10.09 7.69 6.04
N GLN A 48 -9.25 7.76 7.10
CA GLN A 48 -8.49 8.96 7.44
C GLN A 48 -7.49 9.37 6.34
N TYR A 49 -6.99 8.38 5.60
CA TYR A 49 -6.06 8.60 4.48
C TYR A 49 -6.76 8.59 3.12
N TYR A 50 -8.10 8.60 3.07
CA TYR A 50 -8.90 8.56 1.84
C TYR A 50 -8.65 7.31 0.97
N LEU A 51 -8.24 6.20 1.60
CA LEU A 51 -7.92 4.92 0.94
C LEU A 51 -9.13 3.99 0.85
N ASN A 52 -10.23 4.30 1.54
CA ASN A 52 -11.51 3.63 1.34
C ASN A 52 -12.23 4.24 0.12
N THR A 53 -11.83 3.80 -1.08
CA THR A 53 -12.24 4.39 -2.36
C THR A 53 -12.45 3.34 -3.44
N ASP A 54 -13.46 3.58 -4.29
CA ASP A 54 -13.74 2.78 -5.49
C ASP A 54 -12.94 3.25 -6.72
N THR A 55 -12.25 4.40 -6.61
CA THR A 55 -11.43 4.98 -7.68
C THR A 55 -9.98 5.12 -7.21
N PRO A 56 -9.25 4.00 -7.07
CA PRO A 56 -7.89 4.04 -6.57
C PRO A 56 -6.92 4.67 -7.58
N THR A 57 -5.96 5.46 -7.09
CA THR A 57 -4.89 6.05 -7.88
C THR A 57 -3.52 5.57 -7.40
N ILE A 58 -2.49 5.86 -8.19
CA ILE A 58 -1.10 5.52 -7.84
C ILE A 58 -0.68 6.18 -6.52
N ASP A 59 -1.11 7.42 -6.25
CA ASP A 59 -0.84 8.11 -4.98
C ASP A 59 -1.38 7.33 -3.77
N TYR A 60 -2.51 6.65 -3.92
CA TYR A 60 -3.08 5.83 -2.86
C TYR A 60 -2.28 4.55 -2.65
N ILE A 61 -1.66 3.99 -3.69
CA ILE A 61 -0.72 2.88 -3.58
C ILE A 61 0.50 3.29 -2.74
N TYR A 62 1.09 4.46 -3.02
CA TYR A 62 2.20 4.98 -2.22
C TYR A 62 1.78 5.26 -0.77
N SER A 63 0.58 5.82 -0.57
CA SER A 63 0.03 6.10 0.76
C SER A 63 -0.18 4.81 1.55
N LEU A 64 -0.80 3.78 0.94
CA LEU A 64 -0.99 2.47 1.56
C LEU A 64 0.35 1.80 1.90
N SER A 65 1.33 1.91 1.00
CA SER A 65 2.68 1.40 1.21
C SER A 65 3.35 2.06 2.41
N ALA A 66 3.23 3.38 2.54
CA ALA A 66 3.76 4.14 3.67
C ALA A 66 3.11 3.71 5.00
N LEU A 67 1.82 3.41 5.01
CA LEU A 67 1.13 2.87 6.20
C LEU A 67 1.56 1.44 6.54
N GLY A 68 1.99 0.66 5.54
CA GLY A 68 2.42 -0.73 5.71
C GLY A 68 3.92 -0.90 5.97
N ALA A 69 4.72 0.13 5.69
CA ALA A 69 6.18 0.11 5.89
C ALA A 69 6.53 0.36 7.36
N LYS A 70 7.55 -0.36 7.84
CA LYS A 70 8.17 -0.12 9.15
C LYS A 70 9.34 0.84 9.02
N ASP A 71 10.05 0.75 7.90
CA ASP A 71 11.24 1.53 7.63
C ASP A 71 11.10 2.28 6.30
N PRO A 72 11.53 3.56 6.22
CA PRO A 72 11.50 4.32 4.97
C PRO A 72 12.24 3.65 3.82
N ASN A 73 13.27 2.85 4.11
CA ASN A 73 14.04 2.12 3.11
C ASN A 73 13.22 1.04 2.39
N GLU A 74 12.15 0.55 3.01
CA GLU A 74 11.26 -0.44 2.36
C GLU A 74 10.41 0.19 1.25
N LEU A 75 10.27 1.53 1.25
CA LEU A 75 9.54 2.25 0.21
C LEU A 75 10.40 2.51 -1.03
N GLN A 76 11.72 2.48 -0.91
CA GLN A 76 12.64 2.72 -2.02
C GLN A 76 12.32 1.85 -3.26
N PRO A 77 12.20 0.51 -3.17
CA PRO A 77 11.90 -0.32 -4.33
C PRO A 77 10.48 -0.13 -4.90
N ILE A 78 9.58 0.51 -4.16
CA ILE A 78 8.22 0.87 -4.60
C ILE A 78 8.28 2.18 -5.40
N LEU A 79 9.07 3.15 -4.95
CA LEU A 79 9.29 4.44 -5.63
C LEU A 79 10.11 4.29 -6.92
N GLU A 80 10.97 3.27 -6.98
CA GLU A 80 11.77 2.94 -8.17
C GLU A 80 10.98 2.15 -9.23
N ALA A 81 9.75 1.72 -8.93
CA ALA A 81 8.94 0.94 -9.86
C ALA A 81 8.52 1.80 -11.06
N THR A 82 8.79 1.30 -12.26
CA THR A 82 8.53 2.05 -13.52
C THR A 82 7.24 1.63 -14.23
N THR A 83 6.58 0.56 -13.75
CA THR A 83 5.36 0.01 -14.33
C THR A 83 4.37 -0.35 -13.24
N MET A 84 3.07 -0.38 -13.57
CA MET A 84 2.04 -0.71 -12.57
C MET A 84 2.21 -2.13 -12.01
N ASP A 85 2.54 -3.11 -12.86
CA ASP A 85 2.75 -4.49 -12.39
C ASP A 85 3.99 -4.60 -11.49
N GLU A 86 5.08 -3.86 -11.79
CA GLU A 86 6.24 -3.81 -10.89
C GLU A 86 5.87 -3.15 -9.56
N LEU A 87 5.16 -2.03 -9.60
CA LEU A 87 4.72 -1.30 -8.41
C LEU A 87 3.90 -2.24 -7.51
N ILE A 88 2.86 -2.85 -8.06
CA ILE A 88 1.96 -3.75 -7.31
C ILE A 88 2.75 -4.90 -6.71
N LYS A 89 3.63 -5.55 -7.49
CA LYS A 89 4.46 -6.65 -7.00
C LYS A 89 5.32 -6.23 -5.80
N ARG A 90 5.94 -5.04 -5.84
CA ARG A 90 6.77 -4.54 -4.74
C ARG A 90 5.96 -4.22 -3.50
N VAL A 91 4.74 -3.70 -3.67
CA VAL A 91 3.81 -3.50 -2.56
C VAL A 91 3.36 -4.83 -1.98
N GLU A 92 3.05 -5.84 -2.79
CA GLU A 92 2.73 -7.18 -2.29
C GLU A 92 3.89 -7.78 -1.48
N GLU A 93 5.12 -7.69 -1.99
CA GLU A 93 6.33 -8.13 -1.29
C GLU A 93 6.50 -7.42 0.06
N LEU A 94 6.23 -6.11 0.12
CA LEU A 94 6.18 -5.36 1.36
C LEU A 94 5.11 -5.92 2.30
N LEU A 95 3.90 -6.20 1.81
CA LEU A 95 2.73 -6.50 2.64
C LEU A 95 2.63 -7.96 3.11
N VAL A 96 3.31 -8.93 2.49
CA VAL A 96 3.18 -10.37 2.80
C VAL A 96 4.03 -10.83 4.02
N VAL A 97 4.88 -9.96 4.58
CA VAL A 97 5.88 -10.29 5.62
C VAL A 97 5.30 -10.86 6.93
#